data_AF-A0ABD3UFC8-F1
#
_entry.id   AF-A0ABD3UFC8-F1
#
_cell.length_a   1.000
_cell.length_b   1.000
_cell.length_c   1.000
_cell.angle_alpha   90.00
_cell.angle_beta   90.00
_cell.angle_gamma   90.00
#
_symmetry.space_group_name_H-M   'P 1'
#
loop_
_entity.id
_entity.type
_entity.pdbx_description
1 polymer ?
#
loop_
_entity_poly.entity_id
_entity_poly.type
_entity_poly.pdbx_seq_one_letter_code
_entity_poly.pdbx_strand_id
1 'polypeptide(L)'
;MHGEHIKHVPLVFIVISGKNKKDYKVSFVADFESGIWKALRLVFDNPHTRGCAFHWGAVWRKLQEIGLQTTYTQRDDVFKLCRKVFALVFLPAEHIPSAFAKLKD
;
A
#
# COMPACT_ATOMS: atom_id res chain seq x y z
N MET A 1 11.34 0.80 17.42
CA MET A 1 11.59 1.00 15.98
C MET A 1 10.67 2.11 15.50
N HIS A 2 11.22 3.29 15.23
CA HIS A 2 10.47 4.52 14.91
C HIS A 2 9.93 4.43 13.47
N GLY A 3 8.61 4.34 13.33
CA GLY A 3 7.94 4.42 12.03
C GLY A 3 7.94 5.85 11.53
N GLU A 4 8.76 6.16 10.53
CA GLU A 4 8.76 7.46 9.88
C GLU A 4 7.46 7.64 9.08
N HIS A 5 6.57 8.47 9.61
CA HIS A 5 5.29 8.82 8.98
C HIS A 5 5.52 9.71 7.76
N ILE A 6 5.65 9.11 6.59
CA ILE A 6 5.66 9.84 5.32
C ILE A 6 4.23 10.20 4.96
N LYS A 7 3.83 11.44 5.28
CA LYS A 7 2.56 12.07 4.88
C LYS A 7 2.81 13.01 3.69
N HIS A 8 1.86 13.08 2.75
CA HIS A 8 1.82 14.18 1.78
C HIS A 8 1.58 15.46 2.58
N VAL A 9 2.56 16.36 2.63
CA VAL A 9 2.52 17.50 3.55
C VAL A 9 1.90 18.71 2.84
N PRO A 10 0.76 19.26 3.32
CA PRO A 10 0.23 20.52 2.80
C PRO A 10 1.26 21.65 2.97
N LEU A 11 1.35 22.56 1.99
CA LEU A 11 2.30 23.69 1.96
C LEU A 11 2.37 24.47 3.29
N VAL A 12 1.25 24.63 3.99
CA VAL A 12 1.18 25.33 5.28
C VAL A 12 2.03 24.68 6.38
N PHE A 13 2.17 23.35 6.37
CA PHE A 13 2.95 22.61 7.36
C PHE A 13 4.45 22.77 7.10
N ILE A 14 4.86 22.97 5.85
CA ILE A 14 6.25 23.25 5.48
C ILE A 14 6.68 24.59 6.08
N VAL A 15 5.86 25.63 5.88
CA VAL A 15 6.09 26.99 6.40
C VAL A 15 6.15 27.02 7.93
N ILE A 16 5.23 26.32 8.61
CA ILE A 16 5.18 26.30 10.08
C ILE A 16 6.29 25.44 10.71
N SER A 17 6.80 24.42 10.01
CA SER A 17 7.79 23.50 10.58
C SER A 17 9.20 24.07 10.70
N GLY A 18 9.52 25.19 10.05
CA GLY A 18 10.87 25.75 10.00
C GLY A 18 11.90 24.87 9.27
N LYS A 19 11.45 23.80 8.60
CA LYS A 19 12.31 22.85 7.88
C LYS A 19 12.61 23.34 6.47
N ASN A 20 13.84 23.10 6.04
CA ASN A 20 14.32 23.42 4.70
C ASN A 20 14.05 22.26 3.74
N LYS A 21 14.09 22.52 2.42
CA LYS A 21 13.91 21.49 1.38
C LYS A 21 14.80 20.25 1.56
N LYS A 22 16.01 20.44 2.09
CA LYS A 22 16.99 19.37 2.41
C LYS A 22 16.52 18.41 3.51
N ASP A 23 15.56 18.82 4.34
CA ASP A 23 15.02 18.03 5.44
C ASP A 23 13.85 17.13 4.98
N TYR A 24 13.45 17.24 3.70
CA TYR A 24 12.37 16.45 3.10
C TYR A 24 12.95 15.39 2.17
N LYS A 25 12.62 14.13 2.43
CA LYS A 25 12.93 13.01 1.55
C LYS A 25 11.80 12.83 0.53
N VAL A 26 12.15 12.77 -0.76
CA VAL A 26 11.19 12.45 -1.81
C VAL A 26 10.82 10.96 -1.69
N SER A 27 9.51 10.68 -1.64
CA SER A 27 8.98 9.33 -1.63
C SER A 27 8.01 9.14 -2.79
N PHE A 28 8.07 7.99 -3.44
CA PHE A 28 7.17 7.66 -4.54
C PHE A 28 6.10 6.70 -4.04
N VAL A 29 4.86 6.93 -4.43
CA VAL A 29 3.77 5.97 -4.29
C VAL A 29 3.41 5.52 -5.70
N ALA A 30 3.52 4.23 -5.97
CA ALA A 30 3.28 3.66 -7.30
C ALA A 30 2.54 2.33 -7.18
N ASP A 31 1.82 1.97 -8.23
CA ASP A 31 1.21 0.64 -8.35
C ASP A 31 2.29 -0.45 -8.46
N PHE A 32 1.93 -1.71 -8.19
CA PHE A 32 2.88 -2.84 -8.12
C PHE A 32 3.38 -3.34 -9.49
N GLU A 33 3.31 -2.49 -10.52
CA GLU A 33 3.78 -2.84 -11.86
C GLU A 33 5.30 -2.79 -11.93
N SER A 34 5.93 -3.87 -12.42
CA SER A 34 7.40 -3.94 -12.46
C SER A 34 8.05 -2.83 -13.30
N GLY A 35 7.35 -2.31 -14.31
CA GLY A 35 7.81 -1.22 -15.17
C GLY A 35 8.07 0.07 -14.41
N ILE A 36 7.10 0.58 -13.66
CA ILE A 36 7.26 1.83 -12.91
C ILE A 36 8.31 1.70 -11.80
N TRP A 37 8.36 0.54 -11.12
CA TRP A 37 9.38 0.31 -10.09
C TRP A 37 10.80 0.26 -10.65
N LYS A 38 10.98 -0.31 -11.86
CA LYS A 38 12.26 -0.30 -12.58
C LYS A 38 12.61 1.11 -13.04
N ALA A 39 11.68 1.84 -13.65
CA ALA A 39 11.89 3.20 -14.12
C ALA A 39 12.32 4.15 -12.99
N LEU A 40 11.67 4.05 -11.82
CA LEU A 40 12.06 4.84 -10.65
C LEU A 40 13.51 4.58 -10.22
N ARG A 41 13.95 3.31 -10.24
CA ARG A 41 15.34 2.94 -9.91
C ARG A 41 16.36 3.34 -10.95
N LEU A 42 15.95 3.58 -12.20
CA LEU A 42 16.83 4.05 -13.28
C LEU A 42 17.01 5.57 -13.25
N VAL A 43 15.95 6.31 -12.89
CA VAL A 43 15.92 7.78 -12.95
C VAL A 43 16.39 8.42 -11.65
N PHE A 44 16.14 7.78 -10.50
CA PHE A 44 16.43 8.35 -9.18
C PHE A 44 17.46 7.52 -8.44
N ASP A 45 18.36 8.20 -7.73
CA ASP A 45 19.29 7.54 -6.82
C ASP A 45 18.57 7.07 -5.55
N ASN A 46 18.61 5.77 -5.29
CA ASN A 46 17.98 5.08 -4.15
C ASN A 46 16.53 5.54 -3.84
N PRO A 47 15.56 5.35 -4.77
CA PRO A 47 14.21 5.88 -4.63
C PRO A 47 13.45 5.19 -3.49
N HIS A 48 12.94 5.99 -2.55
CA HIS A 48 12.06 5.48 -1.50
C HIS A 48 10.64 5.26 -2.05
N THR A 49 10.41 4.10 -2.66
CA THR A 49 9.15 3.72 -3.30
C THR A 49 8.26 2.91 -2.35
N ARG A 50 6.97 3.23 -2.31
CA ARG A 50 5.94 2.53 -1.56
C ARG A 50 4.83 2.08 -2.50
N GLY A 51 4.26 0.90 -2.21
CA GLY A 51 3.10 0.40 -2.95
C GLY A 51 1.85 1.25 -2.71
N CYS A 52 1.06 1.42 -3.76
CA CYS A 52 -0.18 2.18 -3.72
C CYS A 52 -1.29 1.41 -2.96
N ALA A 53 -1.79 2.01 -1.87
CA ALA A 53 -2.91 1.47 -1.10
C ALA A 53 -4.28 1.65 -1.79
N PHE A 54 -4.33 2.28 -2.97
CA PHE A 54 -5.57 2.44 -3.75
C PHE A 54 -6.23 1.09 -4.10
N HIS A 55 -5.45 0.02 -4.17
CA HIS A 55 -5.95 -1.36 -4.29
C HIS A 55 -6.95 -1.73 -3.19
N TRP A 56 -6.93 -1.07 -2.03
CA TRP A 56 -7.92 -1.27 -0.97
C TRP A 56 -9.32 -0.91 -1.44
N GLY A 57 -9.44 0.16 -2.25
CA GLY A 57 -10.70 0.55 -2.88
C GLY A 57 -11.21 -0.52 -3.83
N ALA A 58 -10.34 -1.17 -4.61
CA ALA A 58 -10.73 -2.25 -5.51
C ALA A 58 -11.25 -3.48 -4.75
N VAL A 59 -10.56 -3.89 -3.68
CA VAL A 59 -11.01 -4.99 -2.80
C VAL A 59 -12.34 -4.65 -2.15
N TRP A 60 -12.49 -3.42 -1.64
CA TRP A 60 -13.72 -2.96 -1.01
C TRP A 60 -14.92 -2.95 -1.96
N ARG A 61 -14.76 -2.39 -3.17
CA ARG A 61 -15.80 -2.47 -4.21
C ARG A 61 -16.16 -3.91 -4.53
N LYS A 62 -15.17 -4.80 -4.62
CA LYS A 62 -15.45 -6.21 -4.91
C LYS A 62 -16.25 -6.89 -3.81
N LEU A 63 -15.95 -6.57 -2.54
CA LEU A 63 -16.71 -7.06 -1.39
C LEU A 63 -18.16 -6.57 -1.39
N GLN A 64 -18.39 -5.33 -1.82
CA GLN A 64 -19.74 -4.80 -2.01
C GLN A 64 -20.48 -5.52 -3.14
N GLU A 65 -19.84 -5.70 -4.30
CA GLU A 65 -20.42 -6.38 -5.46
C GLU A 65 -20.90 -7.81 -5.16
N ILE A 66 -20.16 -8.55 -4.33
CA ILE A 66 -20.50 -9.94 -3.96
C ILE A 66 -21.37 -10.02 -2.70
N GLY A 67 -21.88 -8.90 -2.18
CA GLY A 67 -22.77 -8.86 -1.02
C GLY A 67 -22.10 -9.12 0.33
N LEU A 68 -20.76 -9.12 0.40
CA LEU A 68 -20.01 -9.40 1.63
C LEU A 68 -19.78 -8.16 2.51
N GLN A 69 -20.30 -6.98 2.15
CA GLN A 69 -20.09 -5.75 2.94
C GLN A 69 -20.53 -5.90 4.41
N THR A 70 -21.75 -6.39 4.63
CA THR A 70 -22.30 -6.57 5.99
C THR A 70 -21.48 -7.62 6.76
N THR A 71 -21.20 -8.75 6.12
CA THR A 71 -20.40 -9.84 6.69
C THR A 71 -19.00 -9.36 7.05
N TYR A 72 -18.32 -8.63 6.17
CA TYR A 72 -17.01 -8.05 6.43
C TYR A 72 -17.01 -7.13 7.66
N THR A 73 -18.08 -6.39 7.90
CA THR A 73 -18.18 -5.43 9.00
C THR A 73 -18.51 -6.12 10.33
N GLN A 74 -19.27 -7.22 10.28
CA GLN A 74 -19.80 -7.91 11.47
C GLN A 74 -18.98 -9.13 11.88
N ARG A 75 -18.19 -9.71 10.96
CA ARG A 75 -17.41 -10.92 11.19
C ARG A 75 -15.92 -10.67 11.08
N ASP A 76 -15.26 -10.80 12.22
CA ASP A 76 -13.82 -10.59 12.36
C ASP A 76 -12.98 -11.58 11.52
N ASP A 77 -13.44 -12.81 11.34
CA ASP A 77 -12.76 -13.80 10.50
C ASP A 77 -12.77 -13.40 9.01
N VAL A 78 -13.91 -12.87 8.52
CA VAL A 78 -14.04 -12.36 7.15
C VAL A 78 -13.23 -11.08 6.96
N PHE A 79 -13.27 -10.17 7.93
CA PHE A 79 -12.42 -8.98 7.95
C PHE A 79 -10.93 -9.35 7.83
N LYS A 80 -10.46 -10.28 8.66
CA LYS A 80 -9.07 -10.78 8.68
C LYS A 80 -8.71 -11.48 7.38
N LEU A 81 -9.60 -12.28 6.79
CA LEU A 81 -9.35 -12.93 5.51
C LEU A 81 -9.15 -11.89 4.40
N CYS A 82 -10.04 -10.90 4.30
CA CYS A 82 -9.94 -9.84 3.29
C CYS A 82 -8.65 -9.01 3.46
N ARG A 83 -8.26 -8.72 4.70
CA ARG A 83 -6.97 -8.10 5.04
C ARG A 83 -5.77 -8.93 4.58
N LYS A 84 -5.82 -10.26 4.75
CA LYS A 84 -4.78 -11.18 4.30
C LYS A 84 -4.70 -11.22 2.77
N VAL A 85 -5.84 -11.26 2.07
CA VAL A 85 -5.89 -11.19 0.60
C VAL A 85 -5.28 -9.88 0.10
N PHE A 86 -5.64 -8.75 0.71
CA PHE A 86 -5.01 -7.47 0.38
C PHE A 86 -3.50 -7.48 0.65
N ALA A 87 -3.05 -8.12 1.73
CA ALA A 87 -1.64 -8.16 2.08
C ALA A 87 -0.76 -8.89 1.05
N LEU A 88 -1.35 -9.74 0.19
CA LEU A 88 -0.62 -10.46 -0.85
C LEU A 88 0.12 -9.54 -1.82
N VAL A 89 -0.39 -8.33 -2.07
CA VAL A 89 0.27 -7.36 -2.96
C VAL A 89 1.63 -6.89 -2.43
N PHE A 90 1.89 -7.07 -1.13
CA PHE A 90 3.18 -6.71 -0.51
C PHE A 90 4.19 -7.86 -0.54
N LEU A 91 3.82 -9.04 -1.05
CA LEU A 91 4.75 -10.15 -1.23
C LEU A 91 5.46 -10.05 -2.59
N PRO A 92 6.69 -10.57 -2.70
CA PRO A 92 7.29 -10.85 -4.00
C PRO A 92 6.36 -11.72 -4.85
N ALA A 93 6.31 -11.45 -6.16
CA ALA A 93 5.34 -12.06 -7.07
C ALA A 93 5.38 -13.60 -7.05
N GLU A 94 6.58 -14.17 -6.89
CA GLU A 94 6.84 -15.60 -6.77
C GLU A 94 6.19 -16.25 -5.53
N HIS A 95 5.97 -15.49 -4.46
CA HIS A 95 5.40 -15.99 -3.21
C HIS A 95 3.87 -15.85 -3.16
N ILE A 96 3.27 -15.02 -4.02
CA ILE A 96 1.82 -14.78 -4.03
C ILE A 96 1.01 -16.07 -4.22
N PRO A 97 1.33 -16.97 -5.19
CA PRO A 97 0.53 -18.18 -5.39
C PRO A 97 0.51 -19.10 -4.18
N SER A 98 1.68 -19.33 -3.55
CA SER A 98 1.81 -20.16 -2.35
C SER A 98 1.09 -19.56 -1.15
N ALA A 99 1.22 -18.25 -0.94
CA ALA A 99 0.52 -17.56 0.14
C ALA A 99 -1.00 -17.55 -0.08
N PHE A 100 -1.47 -17.37 -1.31
CA PHE A 100 -2.89 -17.43 -1.65
C PHE A 100 -3.48 -18.82 -1.45
N ALA A 101 -2.75 -19.89 -1.80
CA ALA A 101 -3.19 -21.26 -1.55
C ALA A 101 -3.49 -21.50 -0.06
N LYS A 102 -2.59 -21.03 0.82
CA LYS A 102 -2.76 -21.13 2.29
C LYS A 102 -3.93 -20.31 2.87
N LEU A 103 -4.56 -19.44 2.09
CA LEU A 103 -5.76 -18.72 2.51
C LEU A 103 -7.06 -19.47 2.19
N LYS A 104 -6.98 -20.54 1.39
CA LYS A 104 -8.12 -21.38 1.03
C LYS A 104 -8.34 -22.53 2.01
N ASP A 105 -7.29 -22.90 2.75
CA ASP A 105 -7.28 -23.91 3.81
C ASP A 105 -7.77 -23.31 5.14
#